data_AF-A0A957FJ31-F1
#
_entry.id   AF-A0A957FJ31-F1
#
_cell.length_a   1.000
_cell.length_b   1.000
_cell.length_c   1.000
_cell.angle_alpha   90.00
_cell.angle_beta   90.00
_cell.angle_gamma   90.00
#
_symmetry.space_group_name_H-M   'P 1'
#
loop_
_entity.id
_entity.type
_entity.pdbx_description
1 polymer ?
#
loop_
_entity_poly.entity_id
_entity_poly.type
_entity_poly.pdbx_seq_one_letter_code
_entity_poly.pdbx_strand_id
1 'polypeptide(L)'
;IYLFGVIGMQGVALIQSEKVNLFEPRQLAVGAIILITGIGGNLGLADGVYPFNIPLIFPNGIPAIVFAALLGIVLNLLFLLLPPSRFGVQERANINQ
;
A
#
# COMPACT_ATOMS: atom_id res chain seq x y z
N ILE A 1 -6.28 -12.49 16.85
CA ILE A 1 -5.26 -13.05 15.91
C ILE A 1 -5.92 -13.81 14.76
N TYR A 2 -6.77 -14.81 15.01
CA TYR A 2 -7.48 -15.56 13.95
C TYR A 2 -8.24 -14.67 12.94
N LEU A 3 -9.02 -13.70 13.42
CA LEU A 3 -9.77 -12.77 12.56
C LEU A 3 -8.85 -11.87 11.72
N PHE A 4 -7.69 -11.44 12.25
CA PHE A 4 -6.73 -10.62 11.51
C PHE A 4 -6.06 -11.41 10.38
N GLY A 5 -5.76 -12.70 10.61
CA GLY A 5 -5.23 -13.58 9.57
C GLY A 5 -6.19 -13.76 8.39
N VAL A 6 -7.49 -13.93 8.67
CA VAL A 6 -8.51 -14.06 7.62
C VAL A 6 -8.66 -12.77 6.80
N ILE A 7 -8.66 -11.60 7.44
CA ILE A 7 -8.74 -10.30 6.74
C ILE A 7 -7.52 -10.09 5.82
N GLY A 8 -6.32 -10.41 6.30
CA GLY A 8 -5.10 -10.33 5.48
C GLY A 8 -5.16 -11.26 4.26
N MET A 9 -5.60 -12.51 4.46
CA MET A 9 -5.77 -13.48 3.37
C MET A 9 -6.82 -13.05 2.35
N GLN A 10 -7.93 -12.43 2.79
CA GLN A 10 -8.94 -11.88 1.89
C GLN A 10 -8.36 -10.78 0.98
N GLY A 11 -7.47 -9.94 1.50
CA GLY A 11 -6.76 -8.94 0.71
C GLY A 11 -5.92 -9.57 -0.41
N VAL A 12 -5.14 -10.61 -0.10
CA VAL A 12 -4.34 -11.34 -1.09
C VAL A 12 -5.23 -12.08 -2.10
N ALA A 13 -6.32 -12.69 -1.64
CA ALA A 13 -7.28 -13.37 -2.50
C ALA A 13 -7.89 -12.42 -3.54
N LEU A 14 -8.20 -11.18 -3.16
CA LEU A 14 -8.73 -10.16 -4.06
C LEU A 14 -7.70 -9.73 -5.12
N ILE A 15 -6.43 -9.57 -4.74
CA ILE A 15 -5.34 -9.27 -5.68
C ILE A 15 -5.20 -10.40 -6.73
N GLN A 16 -5.29 -11.65 -6.27
CA GLN A 16 -5.20 -12.81 -7.15
C GLN A 16 -6.45 -12.95 -8.06
N SER A 17 -7.65 -12.69 -7.54
CA SER A 17 -8.89 -12.78 -8.33
C SER A 17 -8.97 -11.72 -9.43
N GLU A 18 -8.43 -10.52 -9.17
CA GLU A 18 -8.30 -9.44 -10.15
C GLU A 18 -7.12 -9.63 -11.12
N LYS A 19 -6.42 -10.77 -11.05
CA LYS A 19 -5.26 -11.11 -11.92
C LYS A 19 -4.19 -10.02 -11.94
N VAL A 20 -3.99 -9.35 -10.81
CA VAL A 20 -3.05 -8.26 -10.65
C VAL A 20 -1.62 -8.74 -10.92
N ASN A 21 -0.89 -8.04 -11.79
CA ASN A 21 0.53 -8.32 -12.02
C ASN A 21 1.41 -7.67 -10.95
N LEU A 22 1.74 -8.41 -9.89
CA LEU A 22 2.61 -7.92 -8.82
C LEU A 22 4.08 -7.73 -9.23
N PHE A 23 4.47 -8.15 -10.43
CA PHE A 23 5.78 -7.89 -11.00
C PHE A 23 5.84 -6.60 -11.83
N GLU A 24 4.70 -5.96 -12.07
CA GLU A 24 4.65 -4.64 -12.68
C GLU A 24 5.26 -3.62 -11.69
N PRO A 25 6.24 -2.79 -12.12
CA PRO A 25 6.91 -1.84 -11.24
C PRO A 25 5.96 -0.91 -10.47
N ARG A 26 4.86 -0.48 -11.11
CA ARG A 26 3.83 0.36 -10.48
C ARG A 26 3.10 -0.37 -9.36
N GLN A 27 2.56 -1.56 -9.64
CA GLN A 27 1.82 -2.39 -8.68
C GLN A 27 2.71 -2.75 -7.49
N LEU A 28 3.96 -3.16 -7.78
CA LEU A 28 4.95 -3.51 -6.78
C LEU A 28 5.29 -2.31 -5.89
N ALA A 29 5.52 -1.13 -6.46
CA ALA A 29 5.82 0.07 -5.69
C ALA A 29 4.66 0.50 -4.78
N VAL A 30 3.42 0.45 -5.30
CA VAL A 30 2.21 0.76 -4.51
C VAL A 30 2.01 -0.27 -3.39
N GLY A 31 2.15 -1.56 -3.68
CA GLY A 31 2.05 -2.61 -2.67
C GLY A 31 3.14 -2.50 -1.60
N ALA A 32 4.38 -2.25 -2.00
CA ALA A 32 5.52 -2.13 -1.08
C ALA A 32 5.35 -0.95 -0.12
N ILE A 33 4.92 0.23 -0.61
CA ILE A 33 4.76 1.38 0.28
C ILE A 33 3.63 1.16 1.30
N ILE A 34 2.52 0.53 0.88
CA ILE A 34 1.40 0.20 1.78
C ILE A 34 1.84 -0.79 2.85
N LEU A 35 2.60 -1.84 2.48
CA LEU A 35 3.05 -2.86 3.43
C LEU A 35 4.09 -2.31 4.42
N ILE A 36 5.08 -1.55 3.93
CA ILE A 36 6.14 -0.97 4.77
C ILE A 36 5.54 0.04 5.77
N THR A 37 4.66 0.92 5.30
CA THR A 37 4.10 1.98 6.16
C THR A 37 2.95 1.48 7.03
N GLY A 38 2.18 0.49 6.57
CA GLY A 38 1.09 -0.11 7.33
C GLY A 38 1.60 -1.07 8.39
N ILE A 39 2.22 -2.19 7.97
CA ILE A 39 2.71 -3.22 8.88
C ILE A 39 3.96 -2.73 9.61
N GLY A 40 4.93 -2.19 8.87
CA GLY A 40 6.17 -1.67 9.46
C GLY A 40 5.91 -0.46 10.37
N GLY A 41 5.00 0.45 10.00
CA GLY A 41 4.60 1.55 10.86
C GLY A 41 3.90 1.07 12.13
N ASN A 42 3.00 0.08 12.04
CA ASN A 42 2.31 -0.46 13.22
C ASN A 42 3.26 -1.18 14.19
N LEU A 43 4.33 -1.81 13.69
CA LEU A 43 5.32 -2.52 14.51
C LEU A 43 6.46 -1.62 15.02
N GLY A 44 6.82 -0.57 14.27
CA GLY A 44 7.97 0.28 14.56
C GLY A 44 7.67 1.55 15.32
N LEU A 45 6.40 1.99 15.37
CA LEU A 45 5.99 3.22 16.03
C LEU A 45 5.32 2.93 17.38
N ALA A 46 5.42 3.88 18.32
CA ALA A 46 4.68 3.83 19.57
C ALA A 46 3.18 3.81 19.27
N ASP A 47 2.46 2.83 19.83
CA ASP A 47 1.03 2.58 19.63
C ASP A 47 0.59 2.41 18.15
N GLY A 48 1.53 2.19 17.23
CA GLY A 48 1.27 2.05 15.81
C GLY A 48 0.72 3.32 15.14
N VAL A 49 1.04 4.50 15.69
CA VAL A 49 0.60 5.80 15.16
C VAL A 49 1.77 6.63 14.65
N TYR A 50 1.57 7.27 13.50
CA TYR A 50 2.49 8.29 13.00
C TYR A 50 2.28 9.61 13.77
N PRO A 51 3.36 10.34 14.13
CA PRO A 51 3.31 11.53 14.98
C PRO A 51 2.84 12.79 14.21
N PHE A 52 1.78 12.65 13.41
CA PHE A 52 1.13 13.73 12.70
C PHE A 52 -0.23 13.98 13.34
N ASN A 53 -0.37 15.07 14.08
CA ASN A 53 -1.61 15.36 14.78
C ASN A 53 -2.49 16.24 13.90
N ILE A 54 -3.69 15.75 13.60
CA ILE A 54 -4.72 16.53 12.91
C ILE A 54 -5.77 16.88 13.97
N PRO A 55 -5.89 18.17 14.35
CA PRO A 55 -6.89 18.60 15.32
C PRO A 55 -8.28 18.07 14.93
N LEU A 56 -9.07 17.66 15.92
CA LEU A 56 -10.43 17.12 15.77
C LEU A 56 -10.55 15.69 15.22
N ILE A 57 -9.67 15.24 14.33
CA ILE A 57 -9.80 13.92 13.64
C ILE A 57 -8.79 12.90 14.14
N PHE A 58 -7.53 13.31 14.33
CA PHE A 58 -6.44 12.46 14.81
C PHE A 58 -5.63 13.22 15.87
N PRO A 59 -6.17 13.39 17.10
CA PRO A 59 -5.52 14.18 18.15
C PRO A 59 -4.22 13.54 18.67
N ASN A 60 -4.11 12.22 18.58
CA ASN A 60 -2.98 11.43 19.09
C ASN A 60 -2.11 10.83 17.98
N GLY A 61 -2.22 11.35 16.76
CA GLY A 61 -1.49 10.83 15.59
C GLY A 61 -2.35 10.01 14.65
N ILE A 62 -1.86 9.79 13.43
CA ILE A 62 -2.55 9.06 12.38
C ILE A 62 -2.24 7.56 12.52
N PRO A 63 -3.26 6.68 12.63
CA PRO A 63 -3.04 5.23 12.63
C PRO A 63 -2.27 4.77 11.40
N ALA A 64 -1.33 3.84 11.57
CA ALA A 64 -0.47 3.35 10.47
C ALA A 64 -1.26 2.87 9.24
N ILE A 65 -2.40 2.20 9.45
CA ILE A 65 -3.27 1.74 8.34
C ILE A 65 -3.87 2.90 7.52
N VAL A 66 -4.25 4.00 8.17
CA VAL A 66 -4.80 5.19 7.50
C VAL A 66 -3.70 5.88 6.71
N PHE A 67 -2.53 6.04 7.32
CA PHE A 67 -1.37 6.64 6.67
C PHE A 67 -0.92 5.82 5.45
N ALA A 68 -0.86 4.49 5.58
CA ALA A 68 -0.52 3.60 4.47
C ALA A 68 -1.51 3.67 3.31
N ALA A 69 -2.81 3.73 3.59
CA ALA A 69 -3.83 3.89 2.57
C ALA A 69 -3.70 5.23 1.82
N LEU A 70 -3.45 6.33 2.55
CA LEU A 70 -3.20 7.64 1.95
C LEU A 70 -2.00 7.61 1.01
N LEU A 71 -0.86 7.07 1.46
CA LEU A 71 0.33 6.95 0.63
C LEU A 71 0.12 6.06 -0.60
N GLY A 72 -0.59 4.94 -0.43
CA GLY A 72 -0.95 4.05 -1.54
C GLY A 72 -1.77 4.75 -2.61
N ILE A 73 -2.80 5.50 -2.21
CA ILE A 73 -3.66 6.26 -3.13
C ILE A 73 -2.87 7.37 -3.83
N VAL A 74 -2.10 8.17 -3.07
CA VAL A 74 -1.31 9.26 -3.62
C VAL A 74 -0.27 8.76 -4.61
N LEU A 75 0.45 7.69 -4.27
CA LEU A 75 1.45 7.10 -5.16
C LEU A 75 0.82 6.50 -6.42
N ASN A 76 -0.33 5.83 -6.28
CA ASN A 76 -1.07 5.32 -7.43
C ASN A 76 -1.55 6.45 -8.36
N LEU A 77 -2.05 7.55 -7.81
CA LEU A 77 -2.42 8.74 -8.57
C LEU A 77 -1.21 9.37 -9.26
N LEU A 78 -0.07 9.44 -8.58
CA LEU A 78 1.18 9.92 -9.18
C LEU A 78 1.57 9.08 -10.39
N PHE A 79 1.51 7.74 -10.30
CA PHE A 79 1.80 6.87 -11.44
C PHE A 79 0.76 6.94 -12.56
N LEU A 80 -0.49 7.31 -12.27
CA LEU A 80 -1.49 7.60 -13.31
C LEU A 80 -1.15 8.89 -14.07
N LEU A 81 -0.70 9.92 -13.38
CA LEU A 81 -0.34 11.21 -14.00
C LEU A 81 1.02 11.16 -14.71
N LEU A 82 1.97 10.40 -14.15
CA LEU A 82 3.34 10.23 -14.63
C LEU A 82 3.65 8.74 -14.79
N PRO A 83 3.23 8.12 -15.91
CA PRO A 83 3.42 6.70 -16.11
C PRO A 83 4.91 6.33 -16.14
N PRO A 84 5.33 5.24 -15.47
CA PRO A 84 6.71 4.79 -15.41
C PRO A 84 7.36 4.56 -16.78
N SER A 85 6.56 4.26 -17.80
CA SER A 85 7.00 4.10 -19.20
C SER A 85 7.69 5.35 -19.76
N ARG A 86 7.35 6.55 -19.28
CA ARG A 86 8.04 7.81 -19.65
C ARG A 86 9.48 7.88 -19.13
N PHE A 87 9.81 7.05 -18.15
CA PHE A 87 11.15 6.97 -17.55
C PHE A 87 11.95 5.76 -18.07
N GLY A 88 11.53 5.15 -19.19
CA GLY A 88 12.21 4.02 -19.81
C GLY A 88 12.03 2.69 -19.08
N VAL A 89 11.09 2.62 -18.12
CA VAL A 89 10.75 1.39 -17.41
C VAL A 89 9.84 0.55 -18.31
N GLN A 90 10.37 -0.56 -18.82
CA GLN A 90 9.57 -1.51 -19.58
C GLN A 90 8.70 -2.34 -18.63
N GLU A 91 7.40 -2.39 -18.90
CA GLU A 91 6.49 -3.27 -18.19
C GLU A 91 6.86 -4.73 -18.50
N ARG A 92 7.17 -5.49 -17.45
CA ARG A 92 7.38 -6.93 -17.58
C ARG A 92 6.04 -7.56 -17.94
N ALA A 93 5.98 -8.27 -19.07
CA ALA A 93 4.80 -9.04 -19.44
C ALA A 93 4.38 -9.96 -18.29
N ASN A 94 3.08 -10.05 -18.02
CA ASN A 94 2.54 -10.94 -17.00
C ASN A 94 2.83 -12.38 -17.45
N ILE A 95 3.73 -13.07 -16.74
CA ILE A 95 4.12 -14.47 -17.01
C ILE A 95 2.95 -15.47 -16.84
N ASN A 96 1.79 -14.99 -16.40
CA ASN A 96 0.57 -15.77 -16.18
C ASN A 96 -0.45 -15.65 -17.35
N GLN A 97 0.01 -15.37 -18.57
CA GLN A 97 -0.80 -15.59 -19.78
C GLN A 97 -0.80 -17.06 -20.16
#